data_AF-A0A016QUM4-F1
#
_entry.id   AF-A0A016QUM4-F1
#
_cell.length_a   1.000
_cell.length_b   1.000
_cell.length_c   1.000
_cell.angle_alpha   90.00
_cell.angle_beta   90.00
_cell.angle_gamma   90.00
#
_symmetry.space_group_name_H-M   'P 1'
#
loop_
_entity.id
_entity.type
_entity.pdbx_description
1 polymer ?
#
loop_
_entity_poly.entity_id
_entity_poly.type
_entity_poly.pdbx_seq_one_letter_code
_entity_poly.pdbx_strand_id
1 'polypeptide(L)'
;MLTLQGKYHVAQNKRLTIFAEPRAQQAGTLDEDIQALREACEAAGGCCDVHVLTQHGLMRGTLTEKKPKKFNLWQFEGHLSFPPRA
;
A
#
# COMPACT_ATOMS: atom_id res chain seq x y z
N MET A 1 2.64 -0.07 -12.51
CA MET A 1 1.80 0.84 -11.71
C MET A 1 0.56 0.07 -11.26
N LEU A 2 0.43 -0.18 -9.96
CA LEU A 2 -0.62 -0.99 -9.36
C LEU A 2 -1.77 -0.11 -8.83
N THR A 3 -3.02 -0.51 -9.00
CA THR A 3 -4.16 0.21 -8.39
C THR A 3 -4.76 -0.66 -7.29
N LEU A 4 -4.76 -0.16 -6.06
CA LEU A 4 -5.34 -0.86 -4.91
C LEU A 4 -6.85 -0.62 -4.84
N GLN A 5 -7.61 -1.68 -4.58
CA GLN A 5 -9.08 -1.67 -4.56
C GLN A 5 -9.66 -1.47 -3.15
N GLY A 6 -8.85 -1.68 -2.12
CA GLY A 6 -9.19 -1.50 -0.72
C GLY A 6 -9.40 -0.04 -0.32
N LYS A 7 -10.02 0.15 0.84
CA LYS A 7 -10.15 1.47 1.47
C LYS A 7 -8.99 1.67 2.44
N TYR A 8 -8.12 2.61 2.11
CA TYR A 8 -6.92 2.87 2.89
C TYR A 8 -6.99 4.20 3.62
N HIS A 9 -6.52 4.19 4.87
CA HIS A 9 -6.32 5.40 5.63
C HIS A 9 -4.91 5.94 5.39
N VAL A 10 -4.84 7.17 4.91
CA VAL A 10 -3.58 7.90 4.74
C VAL A 10 -3.43 8.85 5.92
N ALA A 11 -2.31 8.75 6.62
CA ALA A 11 -2.01 9.63 7.75
C ALA A 11 -1.83 11.08 7.30
N GLN A 12 -1.92 12.04 8.23
CA GLN A 12 -1.83 13.48 7.93
C GLN A 12 -0.49 13.88 7.27
N ASN A 13 0.58 13.14 7.55
CA ASN A 13 1.89 13.30 6.89
C ASN A 13 1.95 12.66 5.48
N LYS A 14 0.80 12.29 4.92
CA LYS A 14 0.65 11.61 3.62
C LYS A 14 1.28 10.21 3.56
N ARG A 15 1.59 9.61 4.71
CA ARG A 15 2.12 8.25 4.78
C ARG A 15 0.98 7.25 4.72
N LEU A 16 1.12 6.26 3.85
CA LEU A 16 0.29 5.07 3.83
C LEU A 16 1.09 3.91 4.44
N THR A 17 0.44 3.11 5.28
CA THR A 17 1.01 1.86 5.81
C THR A 17 -0.03 0.77 5.68
N ILE A 18 0.33 -0.30 4.98
CA ILE A 18 -0.51 -1.47 4.76
C ILE A 18 0.17 -2.64 5.47
N PHE A 19 -0.54 -3.26 6.41
CA PHE A 19 -0.04 -4.45 7.10
C PHE A 19 -0.43 -5.69 6.29
N ALA A 20 0.55 -6.51 5.95
CA ALA A 20 0.41 -7.73 5.15
C ALA A 20 0.09 -8.97 5.99
N GLU A 21 -0.25 -8.78 7.27
CA GLU A 21 -0.61 -9.87 8.17
C GLU A 21 -2.12 -10.06 8.25
N PRO A 22 -2.58 -11.33 8.33
CA PRO A 22 -3.97 -11.66 8.48
C PRO A 22 -4.44 -11.25 9.88
N ARG A 23 -4.94 -10.01 10.01
CA ARG A 23 -5.85 -9.71 11.12
C ARG A 23 -7.15 -10.45 10.81
N ALA A 24 -7.71 -11.15 11.79
CA ALA A 24 -8.81 -12.11 11.66
C ALA A 24 -10.13 -11.62 11.00
N GLN A 25 -10.17 -10.39 10.48
CA GLN A 25 -11.29 -9.75 9.79
C GLN A 25 -10.78 -8.81 8.67
N GLN A 26 -9.89 -9.30 7.80
CA GLN A 26 -9.56 -8.53 6.60
C GLN A 26 -10.59 -8.83 5.50
N ALA A 27 -11.16 -7.76 4.95
CA ALA A 27 -12.08 -7.85 3.81
C ALA A 27 -11.31 -8.37 2.59
N GLY A 28 -11.90 -9.27 1.80
CA GLY A 28 -11.19 -10.00 0.73
C GLY A 28 -10.43 -9.14 -0.28
N THR A 29 -10.84 -7.89 -0.51
CA THR A 29 -10.12 -6.94 -1.37
C THR A 29 -8.73 -6.57 -0.83
N LEU A 30 -8.50 -6.64 0.48
CA LEU A 30 -7.21 -6.35 1.08
C LEU A 30 -6.19 -7.47 0.82
N ASP A 31 -6.62 -8.74 0.83
CA ASP A 31 -5.74 -9.88 0.52
C ASP A 31 -5.30 -9.85 -0.95
N GLU A 32 -6.22 -9.55 -1.86
CA GLU A 32 -5.93 -9.37 -3.29
C GLU A 32 -4.93 -8.23 -3.51
N ASP A 33 -5.13 -7.09 -2.83
CA ASP A 33 -4.22 -5.96 -2.90
C ASP A 33 -2.85 -6.27 -2.30
N ILE A 34 -2.77 -7.01 -1.19
CA ILE A 34 -1.50 -7.46 -0.60
C ILE A 34 -0.76 -8.36 -1.59
N GLN A 35 -1.45 -9.31 -2.20
CA GLN A 35 -0.83 -10.21 -3.19
C GLN A 35 -0.33 -9.43 -4.41
N ALA A 36 -1.12 -8.51 -4.93
CA ALA A 36 -0.72 -7.66 -6.04
C ALA A 36 0.45 -6.73 -5.66
N LEU A 37 0.48 -6.20 -4.43
CA LEU A 37 1.60 -5.41 -3.90
C LEU A 37 2.88 -6.21 -3.84
N ARG A 38 2.82 -7.46 -3.39
CA ARG A 38 3.98 -8.36 -3.35
C ARG A 38 4.57 -8.54 -4.74
N GLU A 39 3.74 -8.92 -5.71
CA GLU A 39 4.17 -9.17 -7.08
C GLU A 39 4.76 -7.91 -7.72
N ALA A 40 4.09 -6.76 -7.55
CA ALA A 40 4.55 -5.49 -8.09
C ALA A 40 5.86 -5.02 -7.44
N CYS A 41 5.98 -5.14 -6.11
CA CYS A 41 7.18 -4.73 -5.40
C CYS A 41 8.34 -5.70 -5.67
N GLU A 42 8.11 -7.01 -5.77
CA GLU A 42 9.14 -7.99 -6.12
C GLU A 42 9.72 -7.74 -7.52
N ALA A 43 8.86 -7.47 -8.51
CA ALA A 43 9.27 -7.14 -9.88
C ALA A 43 10.06 -5.83 -9.98
N ALA A 44 9.87 -4.91 -9.02
CA ALA A 44 10.49 -3.58 -9.01
C ALA A 44 11.57 -3.41 -7.92
N GLY A 45 12.11 -4.51 -7.39
CA GLY A 45 13.24 -4.47 -6.46
C GLY A 45 12.91 -3.98 -5.05
N GLY A 46 11.67 -4.19 -4.59
CA GLY A 46 11.18 -3.84 -3.25
C GLY A 46 10.41 -2.51 -3.17
N CYS A 47 10.28 -1.79 -4.28
CA CYS A 47 9.55 -0.52 -4.37
C CYS A 47 8.49 -0.60 -5.48
N CYS A 48 7.22 -0.38 -5.17
CA CYS A 48 6.14 -0.43 -6.15
C CYS A 48 5.31 0.85 -6.19
N ASP A 49 5.04 1.35 -7.40
CA ASP A 49 4.17 2.49 -7.62
C ASP A 49 2.70 2.09 -7.53
N VAL A 50 1.96 2.83 -6.69
CA VAL A 50 0.57 2.56 -6.37
C VAL A 50 -0.34 3.75 -6.66
N HIS A 51 -1.57 3.43 -7.06
CA HIS A 51 -2.73 4.28 -7.06
C HIS A 51 -3.71 3.78 -6.02
N VAL A 52 -4.18 4.68 -5.17
CA VAL A 52 -5.01 4.33 -4.02
C VAL A 52 -6.18 5.29 -3.95
N LEU A 53 -7.39 4.72 -3.85
CA LEU A 53 -8.58 5.50 -3.53
C LEU A 53 -8.67 5.69 -2.02
N THR A 54 -8.57 6.94 -1.56
CA THR A 54 -8.55 7.29 -0.13
C THR A 54 -9.78 8.12 0.22
N GLN A 55 -9.99 8.35 1.51
CA GLN A 55 -11.00 9.27 2.03
C GLN A 55 -10.86 10.72 1.49
N HIS A 56 -9.67 11.08 0.99
CA HIS A 56 -9.39 12.41 0.42
C HIS A 56 -9.46 12.44 -1.11
N GLY A 57 -9.74 11.30 -1.75
CA GLY A 57 -9.72 11.13 -3.21
C GLY A 57 -8.58 10.23 -3.69
N LEU A 58 -8.38 10.21 -5.01
CA LEU A 58 -7.33 9.41 -5.64
C LEU A 58 -5.95 9.98 -5.30
N MET A 59 -5.08 9.14 -4.77
CA MET A 59 -3.69 9.48 -4.46
C MET A 59 -2.74 8.49 -5.15
N ARG A 60 -1.53 8.96 -5.44
CA ARG A 60 -0.46 8.17 -6.05
C ARG A 60 0.85 8.30 -5.29
N GLY A 61 1.65 7.25 -5.30
CA GLY A 61 2.98 7.28 -4.72
C GLY A 61 3.66 5.93 -4.84
N THR A 62 4.77 5.78 -4.14
CA THR A 62 5.55 4.55 -4.14
C THR A 62 5.49 3.95 -2.74
N LEU A 63 5.16 2.66 -2.65
CA LEU A 63 5.29 1.89 -1.42
C LEU A 63 6.56 1.05 -1.47
N THR A 64 7.24 0.95 -0.34
CA THR A 64 8.37 0.07 -0.15
C THR A 64 7.95 -1.09 0.73
N GLU A 65 8.31 -2.30 0.30
CA GLU A 65 8.13 -3.51 1.08
C GLU A 65 9.11 -3.50 2.27
N LYS A 66 8.57 -3.57 3.50
CA LYS A 66 9.37 -3.75 4.71
C LYS A 66 9.15 -5.17 5.22
N LYS A 67 10.05 -6.07 4.79
CA LYS A 67 10.07 -7.47 5.24
C LYS A 67 10.16 -7.55 6.77
N PRO A 68 9.46 -8.52 7.39
CA PRO A 68 9.44 -8.66 8.83
C PRO A 68 10.86 -8.94 9.35
N LYS A 69 11.27 -8.18 10.37
CA LYS A 69 12.45 -8.50 11.20
C LYS A 69 11.93 -9.00 12.55
N LYS A 70 12.80 -9.59 13.41
CA LYS A 70 12.44 -9.98 14.79
C LYS A 70 11.58 -8.85 15.41
N PHE A 71 10.31 -9.15 15.68
CA PHE A 71 9.27 -8.26 16.26
C PHE A 71 8.54 -7.25 15.34
N ASN A 72 8.82 -7.20 14.04
CA ASN A 72 8.08 -6.33 13.12
C ASN A 72 7.18 -7.15 12.20
N LEU A 73 5.93 -6.69 12.09
CA LEU A 73 4.96 -7.20 11.14
C LEU A 73 5.41 -6.87 9.72
N TRP A 74 5.05 -7.73 8.78
CA TRP A 74 5.28 -7.43 7.37
C TRP A 74 4.36 -6.28 6.95
N GLN A 75 4.95 -5.24 6.36
CA GLN A 75 4.22 -4.05 5.97
C GLN A 75 4.73 -3.44 4.68
N PHE A 76 3.85 -2.78 3.95
CA PHE A 76 4.16 -1.89 2.85
C PHE A 76 3.99 -0.46 3.32
N GLU A 77 4.97 0.39 3.08
CA GLU A 77 4.94 1.77 3.56
C GLU A 77 5.49 2.74 2.52
N GLY A 78 4.85 3.89 2.40
CA GLY A 78 5.34 4.95 1.54
C GLY A 78 4.55 6.25 1.66
N HIS A 79 4.94 7.24 0.88
CA HIS A 79 4.29 8.54 0.84
C HIS A 79 3.43 8.65 -0.42
N LEU A 80 2.20 9.15 -0.24
CA LEU A 80 1.29 9.41 -1.32
C LEU A 80 1.15 10.92 -1.57
N SER A 81 0.77 11.26 -2.78
CA SER A 81 0.51 12.63 -3.22
C SER A 81 -0.72 12.64 -4.10
N PHE A 82 -1.42 13.77 -4.13
CA PHE A 82 -2.46 13.95 -5.13
C PHE A 82 -1.80 13.97 -6.52
N PRO A 83 -2.39 13.30 -7.53
CA PRO A 83 -1.92 13.45 -8.89
C PRO A 83 -1.97 14.94 -9.29
N PRO A 84 -1.03 15.42 -10.12
CA PRO A 84 -1.08 16.78 -10.65
C PRO A 84 -2.42 16.97 -11.35
N ARG A 85 -3.10 18.09 -11.06
CA ARG A 85 -4.29 18.47 -11.83
C ARG A 85 -3.82 18.74 -13.26
N ALA A 86 -4.38 17.98 -14.21
CA ALA A 86 -4.20 18.23 -15.63
C ALA A 86 -4.86 19.55 -16.02
#